data_AF-A0A9D6Y283-F1
#
_entry.id   AF-A0A9D6Y283-F1
#
_cell.length_a   1.000
_cell.length_b   1.000
_cell.length_c   1.000
_cell.angle_alpha   90.00
_cell.angle_beta   90.00
_cell.angle_gamma   90.00
#
_symmetry.space_group_name_H-M   'P 1'
#
loop_
_entity.id
_entity.type
_entity.pdbx_description
1 polymer ?
#
loop_
_entity_poly.entity_id
_entity_poly.type
_entity_poly.pdbx_seq_one_letter_code
_entity_poly.pdbx_strand_id
1 'polypeptide(L)'
;MSVARRATRADATIGPPAGHVPPPVPAVSEITYKGYRIEPESYYVNNTSWSPRAVVSRKTDEGWSRQAPLYSTKTTRFATRDEADRSALDVARAWIDTAVERSRG
;
A
#
# COMPACT_ATOMS: atom_id res chain seq x y z
N MET A 1 -12.63 -30.87 67.50
CA MET A 1 -12.28 -31.25 66.11
C MET A 1 -11.90 -29.99 65.37
N SER A 2 -10.61 -29.72 65.21
CA SER A 2 -10.08 -28.50 64.60
C SER A 2 -9.60 -28.83 63.18
N VAL A 3 -10.24 -28.27 62.17
CA VAL A 3 -9.83 -28.42 60.76
C VAL A 3 -9.28 -27.08 60.30
N ALA A 4 -7.97 -26.93 60.39
CA ALA A 4 -7.24 -25.83 59.77
C ALA A 4 -7.19 -26.08 58.25
N ARG A 5 -7.89 -25.25 57.47
CA ARG A 5 -7.80 -25.27 56.01
C ARG A 5 -6.66 -24.36 55.57
N ARG A 6 -5.61 -24.97 55.01
CA ARG A 6 -4.55 -24.31 54.24
C ARG A 6 -5.17 -23.56 53.05
N ALA A 7 -4.83 -22.29 52.89
CA ALA A 7 -5.02 -21.55 51.65
C ALA A 7 -3.64 -21.06 51.19
N THR A 8 -3.03 -21.80 50.28
CA THR A 8 -1.79 -21.39 49.60
C THR A 8 -2.19 -20.34 48.57
N ARG A 9 -1.75 -19.09 48.77
CA ARG A 9 -1.88 -18.00 47.81
C ARG A 9 -0.97 -18.33 46.62
N ALA A 10 -1.56 -18.76 45.51
CA ALA A 10 -0.84 -18.90 44.25
C ALA A 10 -0.65 -17.50 43.65
N ASP A 11 0.60 -17.13 43.54
CA ASP A 11 1.12 -15.92 42.92
C ASP A 11 0.74 -15.93 41.42
N ALA A 12 -0.20 -15.06 41.03
CA ALA A 12 -0.50 -14.83 39.64
C ALA A 12 0.61 -13.93 39.07
N THR A 13 1.63 -14.57 38.48
CA THR A 13 2.58 -13.91 37.59
C THR A 13 1.77 -13.32 36.42
N ILE A 14 1.52 -12.02 36.47
CA ILE A 14 1.02 -11.24 35.33
C ILE A 14 2.19 -11.17 34.35
N GLY A 15 2.19 -12.07 33.36
CA GLY A 15 3.03 -11.91 32.18
C GLY A 15 2.71 -10.56 31.49
N PRO A 16 3.68 -9.91 30.84
CA PRO A 16 3.45 -8.65 30.16
C PRO A 16 2.31 -8.82 29.15
N PRO A 17 1.39 -7.84 29.00
CA PRO A 17 0.34 -7.95 28.01
C PRO A 17 1.00 -8.19 26.66
N ALA A 18 0.61 -9.29 26.00
CA ALA A 18 1.01 -9.60 24.65
C ALA A 18 0.86 -8.30 23.84
N GLY A 19 2.00 -7.75 23.41
CA GLY A 19 2.01 -6.52 22.63
C GLY A 19 0.97 -6.70 21.54
N HIS A 20 -0.01 -5.81 21.49
CA HIS A 20 -0.85 -5.66 20.33
C HIS A 20 0.10 -5.37 19.17
N VAL A 21 0.53 -6.41 18.48
CA VAL A 21 1.07 -6.28 17.14
C VAL A 21 -0.13 -5.76 16.38
N PRO A 22 -0.14 -4.49 15.94
CA PRO A 22 -1.19 -4.05 15.05
C PRO A 22 -1.21 -5.04 13.89
N PRO A 23 -2.40 -5.49 13.41
CA PRO A 23 -2.46 -6.36 12.25
C PRO A 23 -1.58 -5.71 11.17
N PRO A 24 -0.75 -6.47 10.44
CA PRO A 24 0.03 -5.91 9.36
C PRO A 24 -0.96 -5.13 8.50
N VAL A 25 -0.81 -3.80 8.49
CA VAL A 25 -1.56 -2.91 7.61
C VAL A 25 -1.48 -3.60 6.26
N PRO A 26 -2.61 -3.96 5.61
CA PRO A 26 -2.55 -4.77 4.41
C PRO A 26 -1.56 -4.08 3.49
N ALA A 27 -0.42 -4.74 3.27
CA ALA A 27 0.61 -4.21 2.41
C ALA A 27 -0.13 -3.94 1.12
N VAL A 28 -0.31 -2.66 0.77
CA VAL A 28 -0.81 -2.26 -0.54
C VAL A 28 0.08 -3.04 -1.49
N SER A 29 -0.47 -4.13 -2.05
CA SER A 29 0.35 -5.24 -2.52
C SER A 29 1.28 -4.64 -3.55
N GLU A 30 2.59 -4.71 -3.32
CA GLU A 30 3.54 -3.93 -4.11
C GLU A 30 3.35 -4.27 -5.60
N ILE A 31 2.73 -3.36 -6.35
CA ILE A 31 2.36 -3.64 -7.73
C ILE A 31 3.62 -3.42 -8.54
N THR A 32 4.22 -4.51 -9.02
CA THR A 32 5.43 -4.42 -9.84
C THR A 32 5.13 -4.78 -11.29
N TYR A 33 5.77 -4.07 -12.22
CA TYR A 33 5.62 -4.26 -13.66
C TYR A 33 6.92 -3.90 -14.39
N LYS A 34 7.50 -4.85 -15.14
CA LYS A 34 8.74 -4.69 -15.92
C LYS A 34 9.91 -4.08 -15.13
N GLY A 35 10.06 -4.43 -13.85
CA GLY A 35 11.14 -3.91 -12.99
C GLY A 35 10.85 -2.55 -12.34
N TYR A 36 9.65 -2.00 -12.56
CA TYR A 36 9.14 -0.81 -11.90
C TYR A 36 8.13 -1.20 -10.82
N ARG A 37 8.11 -0.43 -9.74
CA ARG A 37 7.05 -0.43 -8.71
C ARG A 37 6.03 0.64 -9.08
N ILE A 38 4.75 0.33 -8.94
CA ILE A 38 3.63 1.21 -9.22
C ILE A 38 2.84 1.39 -7.92
N GLU A 39 2.59 2.64 -7.57
CA GLU A 39 1.82 3.04 -6.40
C GLU A 39 0.62 3.87 -6.87
N PRO A 40 -0.59 3.29 -6.86
CA PRO A 40 -1.81 4.05 -7.09
C PRO A 40 -2.01 5.08 -5.97
N GLU A 41 -2.05 6.34 -6.34
CA GLU A 41 -2.26 7.50 -5.47
C GLU A 41 -3.49 8.30 -5.95
N SER A 42 -4.55 7.62 -6.40
CA SER A 42 -5.76 8.31 -6.84
C SER A 42 -6.31 9.20 -5.73
N TYR A 43 -6.72 10.40 -6.10
CA TYR A 43 -7.11 11.43 -5.16
C TYR A 43 -8.48 12.00 -5.49
N TYR A 44 -9.15 12.45 -4.44
CA TYR A 44 -10.47 13.05 -4.55
C TYR A 44 -10.34 14.49 -5.04
N VAL A 45 -10.97 14.84 -6.16
CA VAL A 45 -10.82 16.16 -6.80
C VAL A 45 -11.96 17.11 -6.44
N ASN A 46 -13.16 16.57 -6.26
CA ASN A 46 -14.35 17.31 -5.84
C ASN A 46 -15.28 16.36 -5.08
N ASN A 47 -16.37 16.90 -4.50
CA ASN A 47 -17.34 16.14 -3.70
C ASN A 47 -18.08 15.00 -4.42
N THR A 48 -17.73 14.66 -5.66
CA THR A 48 -18.38 13.60 -6.43
C THR A 48 -17.43 12.71 -7.21
N SER A 49 -16.10 12.93 -7.18
CA SER A 49 -15.21 12.23 -8.12
C SER A 49 -13.76 12.04 -7.68
N TRP A 50 -13.24 10.88 -8.06
CA TRP A 50 -11.83 10.50 -7.95
C TRP A 50 -11.11 10.73 -9.28
N SER A 51 -9.89 11.26 -9.20
CA SER A 51 -8.99 11.36 -10.33
C SER A 51 -7.89 10.31 -10.23
N PRO A 52 -7.60 9.60 -11.32
CA PRO A 52 -6.55 8.59 -11.36
C PRO A 52 -5.18 9.27 -11.25
N ARG A 53 -4.33 8.74 -10.38
CA ARG A 53 -2.92 9.12 -10.26
C ARG A 53 -2.12 7.90 -9.85
N ALA A 54 -0.99 7.69 -10.48
CA ALA A 54 -0.05 6.64 -10.10
C ALA A 54 1.36 7.23 -10.01
N VAL A 55 2.13 6.74 -9.05
CA VAL A 55 3.55 7.01 -8.97
C VAL A 55 4.29 5.75 -9.37
N VAL A 56 5.32 5.93 -10.19
CA VAL A 56 6.18 4.83 -10.60
C VAL A 56 7.54 5.00 -9.92
N SER A 57 8.15 3.92 -9.47
CA SER A 57 9.49 3.92 -8.91
C SER A 57 10.33 2.87 -9.64
N ARG A 58 11.57 3.20 -10.01
CA ARG A 58 12.51 2.25 -10.61
C ARG A 58 13.51 1.81 -9.57
N LYS A 59 13.86 0.51 -9.55
CA LYS A 59 14.95 0.02 -8.72
C LYS A 59 16.29 0.47 -9.31
N THR A 60 17.11 1.14 -8.51
CA THR A 60 18.52 1.49 -8.77
C THR A 60 19.40 0.85 -7.70
N ASP A 61 20.71 0.96 -7.84
CA ASP A 61 21.67 0.38 -6.90
C ASP A 61 21.56 1.01 -5.50
N GLU A 62 21.07 2.25 -5.43
CA GLU A 62 20.82 3.02 -4.21
C GLU A 62 19.42 2.79 -3.60
N GLY A 63 18.57 1.99 -4.26
CA GLY A 63 17.21 1.69 -3.80
C GLY A 63 16.12 2.05 -4.81
N TRP A 64 14.89 2.30 -4.34
CA TRP A 64 13.78 2.68 -5.23
C TRP A 64 13.83 4.18 -5.52
N SER A 65 14.13 4.53 -6.76
CA SER A 65 14.08 5.90 -7.26
C SER A 65 12.67 6.24 -7.74
N ARG A 66 11.96 7.07 -6.96
CA ARG A 66 10.62 7.57 -7.29
C ARG A 66 10.67 8.46 -8.54
N GLN A 67 9.84 8.15 -9.51
CA GLN A 67 9.65 8.93 -10.73
C GLN A 67 8.51 9.94 -10.57
N ALA A 68 8.31 10.75 -11.61
CA ALA A 68 7.24 11.73 -11.65
C ALA A 68 5.85 11.08 -11.49
N PRO A 69 4.91 11.74 -10.79
CA PRO A 69 3.52 11.31 -10.76
C PRO A 69 2.93 11.28 -12.16
N LEU A 70 2.27 10.17 -12.49
CA LEU A 70 1.55 9.95 -13.72
C LEU A 70 0.07 10.22 -13.50
N TYR A 71 -0.48 11.00 -14.40
CA TYR A 71 -1.90 11.34 -14.44
C TYR A 71 -2.50 10.70 -15.69
N SER A 72 -3.78 10.34 -15.61
CA SER A 72 -4.50 10.00 -16.83
C SER A 72 -4.53 11.22 -17.75
N THR A 73 -4.17 11.01 -19.01
CA THR A 73 -4.30 12.04 -20.06
C THR A 73 -5.75 12.33 -20.41
N LYS A 74 -6.66 11.44 -20.01
CA LYS A 74 -8.10 11.66 -20.15
C LYS A 74 -8.60 12.39 -18.90
N THR A 75 -9.45 13.39 -19.07
CA THR A 75 -10.19 14.06 -17.98
C THR A 75 -11.23 13.13 -17.32
N THR A 76 -11.05 11.82 -17.43
CA THR A 76 -11.95 10.81 -16.89
C THR A 76 -11.93 10.89 -15.38
N ARG A 77 -13.12 11.08 -14.83
CA ARG A 77 -13.41 11.10 -13.41
C ARG A 77 -14.16 9.84 -13.05
N PHE A 78 -13.81 9.23 -11.92
CA PHE A 78 -14.40 7.97 -11.47
C PHE A 78 -15.26 8.18 -10.23
N ALA A 79 -16.31 7.37 -10.09
CA ALA A 79 -17.20 7.42 -8.94
C ALA A 79 -16.52 6.85 -7.69
N THR A 80 -15.62 5.88 -7.87
CA THR A 80 -14.92 5.20 -6.77
C THR A 80 -13.40 5.32 -6.89
N ARG A 81 -12.72 5.21 -5.74
CA ARG A 81 -11.25 5.17 -5.68
C ARG A 81 -10.71 3.95 -6.44
N ASP A 82 -11.32 2.79 -6.29
CA ASP A 82 -10.84 1.55 -6.92
C ASP A 82 -10.89 1.61 -8.45
N GLU A 83 -11.90 2.27 -9.02
CA GLU A 83 -11.94 2.54 -10.47
C GLU A 83 -10.84 3.50 -10.90
N ALA A 84 -10.60 4.56 -10.14
CA ALA A 84 -9.51 5.49 -10.40
C ALA A 84 -8.14 4.81 -10.28
N ASP A 85 -7.95 3.95 -9.28
CA ASP A 85 -6.70 3.22 -9.07
C ASP A 85 -6.47 2.20 -10.20
N ARG A 86 -7.50 1.48 -10.65
CA ARG A 86 -7.39 0.62 -11.86
C ARG A 86 -6.98 1.41 -13.09
N SER A 87 -7.62 2.57 -13.32
CA SER A 87 -7.23 3.43 -14.44
C SER A 87 -5.81 3.98 -14.28
N ALA A 88 -5.38 4.31 -13.06
CA ALA A 88 -4.04 4.79 -12.78
C ALA A 88 -2.98 3.71 -13.04
N LEU A 89 -3.31 2.44 -12.75
CA LEU A 89 -2.46 1.29 -13.09
C LEU A 89 -2.28 1.12 -14.60
N ASP A 90 -3.35 1.24 -15.37
CA ASP A 90 -3.27 1.13 -16.84
C ASP A 90 -2.41 2.26 -17.44
N VAL A 91 -2.56 3.48 -16.94
CA VAL A 91 -1.71 4.63 -17.31
C VAL A 91 -0.26 4.36 -16.97
N ALA A 92 0.02 3.84 -15.78
CA ALA A 92 1.38 3.53 -15.35
C ALA A 92 2.02 2.44 -16.22
N ARG A 93 1.26 1.39 -16.57
CA ARG A 93 1.74 0.31 -17.46
C ARG A 93 2.09 0.84 -18.84
N ALA A 94 1.21 1.65 -19.45
CA ALA A 94 1.46 2.24 -20.77
C ALA A 94 2.69 3.17 -20.77
N TRP A 95 2.88 3.94 -19.69
CA TRP A 95 4.08 4.75 -19.52
C TRP A 95 5.34 3.90 -19.40
N ILE A 96 5.31 2.83 -18.59
CA ILE A 96 6.43 1.90 -18.42
C ILE A 96 6.76 1.22 -19.74
N ASP A 97 5.77 0.78 -20.52
CA ASP A 97 5.99 0.17 -21.83
C ASP A 97 6.74 1.12 -22.76
N THR A 98 6.35 2.40 -22.77
CA THR A 98 7.02 3.45 -23.54
C THR A 98 8.45 3.70 -23.02
N ALA A 99 8.66 3.72 -21.71
CA ALA A 99 9.97 3.94 -21.09
C ALA A 99 10.94 2.78 -21.38
N VAL A 100 10.44 1.54 -21.35
CA VAL A 100 11.23 0.35 -21.68
C VAL A 100 11.59 0.34 -23.16
N GLU A 101 10.67 0.69 -24.06
CA GLU A 101 10.97 0.77 -25.50
C GLU A 101 12.05 1.82 -25.79
N ARG A 102 11.95 3.01 -25.19
CA ARG A 102 12.98 4.06 -25.31
C ARG A 102 14.35 3.67 -24.78
N SER A 103 14.42 2.70 -23.87
CA SER A 103 15.69 2.23 -23.31
C SER A 103 16.37 1.16 -24.19
N ARG A 104 15.68 0.65 -25.22
CA ARG A 104 16.16 -0.42 -26.11
C ARG A 104 16.66 0.09 -27.46
N GLY A 105 16.24 1.29 -27.88
CA GLY A 105 16.75 1.98 -29.07
C GLY A 105 17.93 2.88 -28.72
#